data_AF-A0A8S0GTQ8-F1
#
_entry.id   AF-A0A8S0GTQ8-F1
#
_cell.length_a   1.000
_cell.length_b   1.000
_cell.length_c   1.000
_cell.angle_alpha   90.00
_cell.angle_beta   90.00
_cell.angle_gamma   90.00
#
_symmetry.space_group_name_H-M   'P 1'
#
loop_
_entity.id
_entity.type
_entity.pdbx_description
1 polymer ?
#
loop_
_entity_poly.entity_id
_entity_poly.type
_entity_poly.pdbx_seq_one_letter_code
_entity_poly.pdbx_strand_id
1 'polypeptide(L)' 'MAGFDQELTRKELKIPEGYAVHAAVAVGKLGDKSTLADYLQAREEPSPRRPLSETVAEGDFNL' A
#
# COMPACT_ATOMS: atom_id res chain seq x y z
N MET A 1 2.21 -0.91 2.75
CA MET A 1 2.69 -2.21 2.23
C MET A 1 1.89 -3.32 2.89
N ALA A 2 1.39 -4.28 2.11
CA ALA A 2 0.61 -5.43 2.63
C ALA A 2 1.34 -6.78 2.46
N GLY A 3 2.30 -6.88 1.54
CA GLY A 3 3.08 -8.10 1.30
C GLY A 3 4.28 -8.23 2.24
N PHE A 4 4.02 -8.39 3.54
CA PHE A 4 5.04 -8.66 4.57
C PHE A 4 4.61 -9.85 5.43
N ASP A 5 5.56 -10.46 6.14
CA ASP A 5 5.28 -11.59 7.04
C ASP A 5 4.65 -11.09 8.35
N GLN A 6 3.34 -11.31 8.49
CA GLN A 6 2.56 -10.83 9.63
C GLN A 6 2.89 -11.59 10.93
N GLU A 7 3.14 -12.90 10.85
CA GLU A 7 3.44 -13.73 12.01
C GLU A 7 4.83 -13.42 12.55
N LEU A 8 5.82 -13.30 11.66
CA LEU A 8 7.16 -12.88 12.05
C LEU A 8 7.14 -11.46 12.63
N THR A 9 6.41 -10.53 12.00
CA THR A 9 6.28 -9.15 12.50
C THR A 9 5.67 -9.13 13.90
N ARG A 10 4.62 -9.91 14.15
CA ARG A 10 4.00 -10.02 15.48
C ARG A 10 5.00 -10.52 16.52
N LYS A 11 5.72 -11.61 16.20
CA LYS A 11 6.69 -12.23 17.10
C LYS A 11 7.82 -11.26 17.45
N GLU A 12 8.45 -10.67 16.45
CA GLU A 12 9.64 -9.82 16.63
C GLU A 12 9.31 -8.48 17.29
N LEU A 13 8.17 -7.89 16.95
CA LEU A 13 7.70 -6.64 17.57
C LEU A 13 6.93 -6.87 18.88
N LYS A 14 6.81 -8.13 19.33
CA LYS A 14 6.14 -8.53 20.57
C LYS A 14 4.71 -8.00 20.67
N ILE A 15 3.97 -8.06 19.56
CA ILE A 15 2.62 -7.54 19.47
C ILE A 15 1.67 -8.50 20.20
N PRO A 16 0.95 -8.04 21.25
CA PRO A 16 0.05 -8.90 22.02
C PRO A 16 -1.08 -9.48 21.18
N GLU A 17 -1.70 -10.54 21.69
CA GLU A 17 -2.97 -11.04 21.19
C GLU A 17 -4.05 -9.93 21.24
N GLY A 18 -4.98 -9.96 20.30
CA GLY A 18 -6.05 -8.96 20.18
C GLY A 18 -5.71 -7.71 19.36
N TYR A 19 -4.46 -7.54 18.92
CA TYR A 19 -4.05 -6.45 18.01
C TYR A 19 -3.86 -6.96 16.59
N ALA A 20 -4.42 -6.28 15.59
CA ALA A 20 -4.23 -6.59 14.18
C ALA A 20 -3.13 -5.74 13.54
N VAL A 21 -2.23 -6.37 12.78
CA VAL A 21 -1.20 -5.67 12.01
C VAL A 21 -1.73 -5.39 10.61
N HIS A 22 -2.19 -4.16 10.36
CA HIS A 22 -2.87 -3.83 9.09
C HIS A 22 -1.91 -3.51 7.94
N ALA A 23 -0.83 -2.79 8.23
CA ALA A 23 0.07 -2.32 7.19
C ALA A 23 1.45 -1.98 7.77
N ALA A 24 2.47 -2.11 6.92
CA ALA A 24 3.78 -1.51 7.13
C ALA A 24 3.93 -0.25 6.27
N VAL A 25 4.59 0.78 6.82
CA VAL A 25 4.80 2.07 6.18
C VAL A 25 6.31 2.30 6.00
N ALA A 26 6.74 2.51 4.74
CA ALA A 26 8.10 2.93 4.44
C ALA A 26 8.13 4.47 4.40
N VAL A 27 8.99 5.09 5.20
CA VAL A 27 9.15 6.56 5.29
C VAL A 27 10.60 6.91 5.01
N GLY A 28 10.84 7.86 4.12
CA GLY A 28 12.18 8.29 3.72
C GLY A 28 12.15 9.51 2.80
N LYS A 29 13.31 9.87 2.25
CA LYS A 29 13.44 10.92 1.22
C LYS A 29 13.46 10.26 -0.16
N LEU A 30 12.88 10.94 -1.16
CA LEU A 30 12.89 10.47 -2.54
C LEU A 30 14.34 10.41 -3.06
N GLY A 31 14.74 9.25 -3.58
CA GLY A 31 16.07 9.01 -4.16
C GLY A 31 16.09 9.17 -5.67
N ASP A 32 17.26 8.96 -6.28
CA ASP A 32 17.38 8.91 -7.73
C ASP A 32 16.70 7.64 -8.27
N LYS A 33 15.74 7.84 -9.17
CA LYS A 33 14.98 6.81 -9.86
C LYS A 33 15.88 5.81 -10.59
N SER A 34 17.04 6.23 -11.09
CA SER A 34 18.00 5.37 -11.81
C SER A 34 18.55 4.22 -10.94
N THR A 35 18.45 4.34 -9.61
CA THR A 35 18.92 3.33 -8.66
C THR A 35 17.95 2.16 -8.48
N LEU A 36 16.71 2.27 -8.97
CA LEU A 36 15.72 1.21 -8.95
C LEU A 36 15.98 0.18 -10.06
N ALA A 37 15.51 -1.06 -9.90
CA ALA A 37 15.49 -2.03 -10.98
C ALA A 37 14.63 -1.52 -12.16
N ASP A 38 15.01 -1.82 -13.40
CA ASP A 38 14.41 -1.26 -14.63
C ASP A 38 12.87 -1.31 -14.65
N TYR A 39 12.29 -2.43 -14.21
CA TYR A 39 10.83 -2.61 -14.19
C TYR A 39 10.11 -1.74 -13.13
N LEU A 40 10.81 -1.29 -12.10
CA LEU A 40 10.29 -0.37 -11.08
C LEU A 40 10.48 1.08 -11.46
N GLN A 41 11.52 1.41 -12.24
CA GLN A 41 11.73 2.77 -12.73
C GLN A 41 10.48 3.26 -13.47
N ALA A 42 9.96 2.49 -14.42
CA ALA A 42 8.74 2.87 -15.16
C ALA A 42 7.52 3.13 -14.25
N ARG A 43 7.51 2.61 -13.01
CA ARG A 43 6.40 2.72 -12.05
C ARG A 43 6.58 3.82 -11.01
N GLU A 44 7.74 4.46 -10.96
CA GLU A 44 8.04 5.59 -10.06
C GLU A 44 7.40 6.87 -10.62
N GLU A 45 6.07 6.89 -10.63
CA GLU A 45 5.19 7.99 -11.04
C GLU A 45 3.87 7.95 -10.23
N PRO A 46 3.19 9.08 -10.01
CA PRO A 46 1.91 9.09 -9.32
C PRO A 46 0.86 8.24 -10.04
N SER A 47 0.18 7.34 -9.31
CA SER A 47 -0.86 6.49 -9.90
C SER A 47 -2.14 7.29 -10.21
N PRO A 48 -2.82 7.00 -11.33
CA PRO A 48 -4.13 7.59 -11.61
C PRO A 48 -5.17 7.10 -10.61
N ARG A 49 -6.34 7.74 -10.61
CA ARG A 49 -7.54 7.26 -9.92
C ARG A 49 -8.61 6.91 -10.93
N ARG A 50 -9.49 5.98 -10.58
CA ARG A 50 -10.70 5.71 -11.35
C ARG A 50 -11.55 6.99 -11.39
N PRO A 51 -12.22 7.29 -12.51
CA PRO A 51 -13.24 8.33 -12.57
C PRO A 51 -14.27 8.14 -11.45
N LEU A 52 -14.71 9.25 -10.86
CA LEU A 52 -15.62 9.20 -9.71
C LEU A 52 -16.90 8.43 -10.02
N SER A 53 -17.43 8.62 -11.23
CA SER A 53 -18.63 7.96 -11.77
C SER A 53 -18.56 6.43 -11.77
N GLU A 54 -17.37 5.83 -11.68
CA GLU A 54 -17.22 4.38 -11.61
C GLU A 54 -17.28 3.81 -10.18
N THR A 55 -17.34 4.69 -9.17
CA THR A 55 -17.30 4.30 -7.75
C THR A 55 -18.36 5.00 -6.91
N VAL A 56 -19.23 5.80 -7.52
CA VAL A 56 -20.34 6.48 -6.84
C VAL A 56 -21.68 6.07 -7.42
N ALA A 57 -22.66 5.83 -6.55
CA ALA A 57 -24.05 5.58 -6.87
C ALA A 57 -24.92 6.56 -6.08
N GLU A 58 -25.89 7.20 -6.74
CA GLU A 58 -26.87 8.05 -6.07
C GLU A 58 -28.09 7.22 -5.66
N GLY A 59 -28.50 7.33 -4.38
CA GLY A 59 -29.63 6.59 -3.84
C GLY A 59 -29.29 5.12 -3.62
N ASP A 60 -29.71 4.27 -4.55
CA ASP A 60 -29.52 2.82 -4.48
C ASP A 60 -28.18 2.38 -5.06
N PHE A 61 -27.65 1.26 -4.57
CA PHE A 61 -26.41 0.68 -5.10
C PHE A 61 -26.61 0.18 -6.54
N ASN A 62 -25.87 0.77 -7.49
CA ASN A 62 -25.96 0.45 -8.92
C ASN A 62 -24.60 0.39 -9.65
N LEU A 63 -23.51 0.23 -8.88
CA LEU A 63 -22.12 0.13 -9.37
C LEU A 63 -21.82 -1.19 -10.08
#